data_AF-A0A023BYU6-F1
#
_entry.id   AF-A0A023BYU6-F1
#
_cell.length_a   1.000
_cell.length_b   1.000
_cell.length_c   1.000
_cell.angle_alpha   90.00
_cell.angle_beta   90.00
_cell.angle_gamma   90.00
#
_symmetry.space_group_name_H-M   'P 1'
#
loop_
_entity.id
_entity.type
_entity.pdbx_description
1 polymer ?
#
loop_
_entity_poly.entity_id
_entity_poly.type
_entity_poly.pdbx_seq_one_letter_code
_entity_poly.pdbx_strand_id
1 'polypeptide(L)'
;MKKLVYVVAYTLALGFAACGSDDDVDCAKANVDLSEAAAAYSQNIGSTEACTAYKTAIEVVLNNGCASDDETIKVYEEQLKILGDCKFGGQTCLNCTNNDITLRVCRGENGNAFIQEFHQGVLTPRDTGVPFEKYVELSDCK
;
A
#
# COMPACT_ATOMS: atom_id res chain seq x y z
N MET A 1 -13.68 51.57 27.86
CA MET A 1 -12.84 51.53 26.64
C MET A 1 -11.68 50.56 26.87
N LYS A 2 -11.39 49.73 25.85
CA LYS A 2 -10.18 48.87 25.63
C LYS A 2 -10.10 47.61 26.52
N LYS A 3 -10.32 46.38 26.02
CA LYS A 3 -9.74 45.54 24.93
C LYS A 3 -8.58 44.65 25.42
N LEU A 4 -8.56 43.43 24.84
CA LEU A 4 -7.47 42.43 24.69
C LEU A 4 -7.50 41.26 25.67
N VAL A 5 -8.12 40.12 25.31
CA VAL A 5 -7.69 39.05 24.39
C VAL A 5 -6.88 37.98 25.13
N TYR A 6 -7.54 36.83 25.34
CA TYR A 6 -6.95 35.56 25.73
C TYR A 6 -5.93 35.12 24.68
N VAL A 7 -4.69 34.86 25.08
CA VAL A 7 -3.75 34.04 24.31
C VAL A 7 -3.14 33.03 25.26
N VAL A 8 -3.69 31.82 25.22
CA VAL A 8 -3.07 30.64 25.83
C VAL A 8 -1.86 30.30 24.97
N ALA A 9 -0.67 30.66 25.46
CA ALA A 9 0.58 30.21 24.88
C ALA A 9 0.79 28.73 25.24
N TYR A 10 0.31 27.84 24.38
CA TYR A 10 0.75 26.45 24.38
C TYR A 10 2.19 26.41 23.87
N THR A 11 3.13 26.33 24.80
CA THR A 11 4.52 25.97 24.54
C THR A 11 4.58 24.51 24.11
N LEU A 12 4.40 24.24 22.82
CA LEU A 12 4.88 23.01 22.21
C LEU A 12 6.36 23.20 21.89
N ALA A 13 7.19 22.93 22.89
CA ALA A 13 8.57 22.55 22.67
C ALA A 13 8.56 21.14 22.07
N LEU A 14 8.42 21.05 20.74
CA LEU A 14 8.75 19.83 20.00
C LEU A 14 10.08 20.08 19.29
N GLY A 15 11.01 19.17 19.56
CA GLY A 15 12.42 19.29 19.26
C GLY A 15 12.67 19.52 17.77
N PHE A 16 13.20 20.70 17.46
CA PHE A 16 13.99 20.93 16.27
C PHE A 16 15.33 20.21 16.45
N ALA A 17 15.36 18.92 16.14
CA ALA A 17 16.60 18.20 15.85
C ALA A 17 16.64 17.93 14.34
N ALA A 18 17.18 18.93 13.64
CA ALA A 18 17.92 18.86 12.39
C ALA A 18 17.66 17.66 11.45
N CYS A 19 17.06 17.95 10.29
CA CYS A 19 17.55 17.39 9.04
C CYS A 19 17.82 18.57 8.09
N GLY A 20 19.09 18.83 7.82
CA GLY A 20 19.51 19.84 6.86
C GLY A 20 19.81 19.20 5.51
N SER A 21 19.24 19.75 4.45
CA SER A 21 19.87 19.96 3.13
C SER A 21 18.83 20.55 2.18
N ASP A 22 18.94 21.87 1.93
CA ASP A 22 18.68 22.69 0.73
C ASP A 22 17.71 22.29 -0.43
N ASP A 23 16.88 21.27 -0.29
CA ASP A 23 15.69 20.99 -1.12
C ASP A 23 14.59 20.47 -0.18
N ASP A 24 14.03 21.36 0.63
CA ASP A 24 13.02 20.98 1.64
C ASP A 24 11.77 20.42 0.95
N VAL A 25 11.64 19.09 0.97
CA VAL A 25 10.41 18.40 0.58
C VAL A 25 9.29 18.83 1.53
N ASP A 26 8.22 19.39 0.99
CA ASP A 26 7.03 19.72 1.77
C ASP A 26 6.36 18.44 2.27
N CYS A 27 6.62 18.10 3.54
CA CYS A 27 6.06 16.91 4.17
C CYS A 27 4.53 16.92 4.25
N ALA A 28 3.87 18.08 4.26
CA ALA A 28 2.41 18.12 4.22
C ALA A 28 1.92 17.66 2.84
N LYS A 29 2.54 18.17 1.78
CA LYS A 29 2.27 17.71 0.42
C LYS A 29 2.61 16.23 0.21
N ALA A 30 3.76 15.77 0.69
CA ALA A 30 4.17 14.37 0.54
C ALA A 30 3.19 13.40 1.21
N ASN A 31 2.64 13.74 2.38
CA ASN A 31 1.64 12.92 3.06
C ASN A 31 0.27 12.94 2.36
N VAL A 32 -0.11 14.06 1.73
CA VAL A 32 -1.30 14.13 0.86
C VAL A 32 -1.11 13.23 -0.36
N ASP A 33 0.01 13.39 -1.07
CA ASP A 33 0.32 12.61 -2.26
C ASP A 33 0.38 11.10 -1.94
N LEU A 34 0.92 10.73 -0.76
CA LEU A 34 0.88 9.35 -0.25
C LEU A 34 -0.55 8.84 -0.05
N SER A 35 -1.42 9.64 0.56
CA SER A 35 -2.82 9.25 0.81
C SER A 35 -3.60 9.08 -0.49
N GLU A 36 -3.37 9.97 -1.46
CA GLU A 36 -3.97 9.89 -2.80
C GLU A 36 -3.46 8.66 -3.56
N ALA A 37 -2.15 8.39 -3.52
CA ALA A 37 -1.57 7.21 -4.15
C ALA A 37 -2.06 5.91 -3.51
N ALA A 38 -2.23 5.87 -2.19
CA ALA A 38 -2.84 4.74 -1.48
C ALA A 38 -4.28 4.49 -1.95
N ALA A 39 -5.08 5.56 -2.06
CA ALA A 39 -6.44 5.46 -2.56
C ALA A 39 -6.48 4.98 -4.02
N ALA A 40 -5.62 5.52 -4.88
CA ALA A 40 -5.51 5.13 -6.29
C ALA A 40 -5.08 3.66 -6.44
N TYR A 41 -4.11 3.22 -5.64
CA TYR A 41 -3.69 1.81 -5.59
C TYR A 41 -4.84 0.91 -5.13
N SER A 42 -5.59 1.31 -4.10
CA SER A 42 -6.74 0.53 -3.60
C SER A 42 -7.88 0.37 -4.63
N GLN A 43 -8.04 1.35 -5.52
CA GLN A 43 -9.05 1.34 -6.59
C GLN A 43 -8.57 0.63 -7.86
N ASN A 44 -7.25 0.49 -8.03
CA ASN A 44 -6.62 -0.07 -9.23
C ASN A 44 -5.68 -1.23 -8.88
N ILE A 45 -6.15 -2.12 -7.99
CA ILE A 45 -5.41 -3.31 -7.59
C ILE A 45 -5.02 -4.12 -8.83
N GLY A 46 -3.74 -4.47 -8.95
CA GLY A 46 -3.17 -5.15 -10.12
C GLY A 46 -2.57 -4.23 -11.18
N SER A 47 -2.69 -2.90 -11.04
CA SER A 47 -1.97 -1.94 -11.88
C SER A 47 -0.54 -1.75 -11.40
N THR A 48 0.43 -2.10 -12.25
CA THR A 48 1.85 -1.78 -12.05
C THR A 48 2.06 -0.28 -11.82
N GLU A 49 1.34 0.56 -12.56
CA GLU A 49 1.46 2.02 -12.45
C GLU A 49 0.96 2.53 -11.09
N ALA A 50 -0.22 2.08 -10.65
CA ALA A 50 -0.77 2.48 -9.37
C ALA A 50 0.06 1.94 -8.19
N CYS A 51 0.61 0.73 -8.29
CA CYS A 51 1.57 0.22 -7.31
C CYS A 51 2.82 1.08 -7.27
N THR A 52 3.41 1.37 -8.44
CA THR A 52 4.68 2.10 -8.54
C THR A 52 4.50 3.49 -7.95
N ALA A 53 3.40 4.17 -8.27
CA ALA A 53 3.06 5.46 -7.69
C ALA A 53 2.94 5.40 -6.17
N TYR A 54 2.23 4.41 -5.62
CA TYR A 54 2.10 4.26 -4.17
C TYR A 54 3.42 3.93 -3.47
N LYS A 55 4.20 3.00 -4.05
CA LYS A 55 5.55 2.65 -3.58
C LYS A 55 6.45 3.88 -3.54
N THR A 56 6.51 4.64 -4.64
CA THR A 56 7.32 5.86 -4.73
C THR A 56 6.87 6.89 -3.69
N ALA A 57 5.56 7.05 -3.46
CA ALA A 57 5.07 7.98 -2.44
C ALA A 57 5.52 7.58 -1.02
N ILE A 58 5.53 6.29 -0.70
CA ILE A 58 6.07 5.79 0.59
C ILE A 58 7.57 6.08 0.69
N GLU A 59 8.34 5.79 -0.36
CA GLU A 59 9.79 6.05 -0.40
C GLU A 59 10.10 7.54 -0.23
N VAL A 60 9.30 8.44 -0.81
CA VAL A 60 9.44 9.89 -0.64
C VAL A 60 9.23 10.27 0.83
N VAL A 61 8.20 9.75 1.49
CA VAL A 61 7.95 10.06 2.90
C VAL A 61 9.09 9.56 3.79
N LEU A 62 9.60 8.35 3.56
CA LEU A 62 10.69 7.77 4.36
C LEU A 62 12.03 8.46 4.12
N ASN A 63 12.43 8.64 2.87
CA ASN A 63 13.75 9.19 2.53
C ASN A 63 13.91 10.66 2.94
N ASN A 64 12.80 11.37 3.13
CA ASN A 64 12.80 12.77 3.57
C ASN A 64 12.43 12.94 5.05
N GLY A 65 12.31 11.85 5.82
CA GLY A 65 12.00 11.93 7.26
C GLY A 65 10.63 12.53 7.56
N CYS A 66 9.67 12.42 6.63
CA CYS A 66 8.32 12.97 6.77
C CYS A 66 7.36 12.04 7.53
N ALA A 67 7.83 10.87 7.96
CA ALA A 67 7.09 9.96 8.82
C ALA A 67 7.03 10.50 10.27
N SER A 68 5.88 10.36 10.92
CA SER A 68 5.61 10.95 12.23
C SER A 68 6.35 10.29 13.40
N ASP A 69 6.71 9.02 13.27
CA ASP A 69 7.25 8.18 14.35
C ASP A 69 7.80 6.84 13.84
N ASP A 70 8.56 6.13 14.69
CA ASP A 70 9.18 4.84 14.39
C ASP A 70 8.19 3.71 14.08
N GLU A 71 6.96 3.77 14.61
CA GLU A 71 5.92 2.76 14.33
C GLU A 71 5.41 2.95 12.90
N THR A 72 5.14 4.19 12.52
CA THR A 72 4.76 4.58 11.14
C THR A 72 5.86 4.20 10.13
N ILE A 73 7.13 4.42 10.48
CA ILE A 73 8.26 3.99 9.63
C ILE A 73 8.22 2.48 9.39
N LYS A 74 8.05 1.67 10.44
CA LYS A 74 7.98 0.20 10.32
C LYS A 74 6.81 -0.24 9.45
N VAL A 75 5.65 0.39 9.61
CA VAL A 75 4.48 0.11 8.76
C VAL A 75 4.81 0.37 7.29
N TYR A 76 5.44 1.50 6.97
CA TYR A 76 5.83 1.81 5.61
C TYR A 76 6.90 0.87 5.05
N GLU A 77 7.90 0.49 5.84
CA GLU A 77 8.89 -0.52 5.43
C GLU A 77 8.25 -1.88 5.15
N GLU A 78 7.27 -2.30 5.96
CA GLU A 78 6.50 -3.52 5.72
C GLU A 78 5.65 -3.40 4.44
N GLN A 79 5.01 -2.25 4.21
CA GLN A 79 4.27 -2.01 2.97
C GLN A 79 5.18 -2.07 1.74
N LEU A 80 6.39 -1.49 1.80
CA LEU A 80 7.36 -1.59 0.70
C LEU A 80 7.77 -3.04 0.41
N LYS A 81 7.93 -3.87 1.45
CA LYS A 81 8.20 -5.31 1.28
C LYS A 81 7.03 -6.02 0.59
N ILE A 82 5.79 -5.68 0.95
CA ILE A 82 4.58 -6.25 0.34
C ILE A 82 4.44 -5.80 -1.13
N LEU A 83 4.73 -4.53 -1.43
CA LEU A 83 4.65 -3.97 -2.78
C LEU A 83 5.75 -4.51 -3.71
N GLY A 84 6.87 -4.98 -3.16
CA GLY A 84 7.92 -5.66 -3.91
C GLY A 84 8.51 -4.80 -5.02
N ASP A 85 8.70 -5.38 -6.20
CA ASP A 85 9.21 -4.66 -7.38
C ASP A 85 8.11 -3.98 -8.20
N CYS A 86 6.87 -3.93 -7.68
CA CYS A 86 5.69 -3.44 -8.37
C CYS A 86 5.48 -4.04 -9.77
N LYS A 87 6.14 -5.15 -10.12
CA LYS A 87 5.82 -5.91 -11.34
C LYS A 87 4.58 -6.75 -11.06
N PHE A 88 3.49 -6.05 -10.80
CA PHE A 88 2.13 -6.54 -10.94
C PHE A 88 1.84 -6.71 -12.43
N GLY A 89 2.60 -7.58 -13.10
CA GLY A 89 2.28 -8.05 -14.44
C GLY A 89 0.97 -8.84 -14.40
N GLY A 90 -0.15 -8.13 -14.25
CA GLY A 90 -1.51 -8.63 -14.27
C GLY A 90 -1.87 -9.55 -13.12
N GLN A 91 -1.87 -9.10 -11.85
CA GLN A 91 -2.65 -9.78 -10.81
C GLN A 91 -4.15 -9.55 -11.07
N THR A 92 -4.65 -10.19 -12.12
CA THR A 92 -6.06 -10.45 -12.30
C THR A 92 -6.44 -11.39 -11.16
N CYS A 93 -7.12 -10.84 -10.15
CA CYS A 93 -7.76 -11.65 -9.14
C CYS A 93 -9.24 -11.79 -9.50
N LEU A 94 -9.71 -13.02 -9.68
CA LEU A 94 -11.11 -13.32 -9.95
C LEU A 94 -11.72 -14.06 -8.77
N ASN A 95 -13.02 -13.92 -8.59
CA ASN A 95 -13.78 -14.78 -7.69
C ASN A 95 -14.21 -16.01 -8.47
N CYS A 96 -13.57 -17.14 -8.21
CA CYS A 96 -13.81 -18.40 -8.87
C CYS A 96 -14.69 -19.29 -8.01
N THR A 97 -15.82 -19.74 -8.55
CA THR A 97 -16.72 -20.67 -7.87
C THR A 97 -16.50 -22.08 -8.39
N ASN A 98 -16.23 -23.02 -7.48
CA ASN A 98 -16.06 -24.44 -7.78
C ASN A 98 -16.82 -25.27 -6.73
N ASN A 99 -17.79 -26.07 -7.17
CA ASN A 99 -18.66 -26.86 -6.29
C ASN A 99 -19.26 -26.04 -5.12
N ASP A 100 -19.87 -24.90 -5.44
CA ASP A 100 -20.48 -23.95 -4.49
C ASP A 100 -19.51 -23.26 -3.50
N ILE A 101 -18.20 -23.41 -3.67
CA ILE A 101 -17.18 -22.69 -2.91
C ILE A 101 -16.62 -21.56 -3.77
N THR A 102 -16.79 -20.31 -3.32
CA THR A 102 -16.16 -19.14 -3.94
C THR A 102 -14.80 -18.87 -3.31
N LEU A 103 -13.76 -18.85 -4.15
CA LEU A 103 -12.38 -18.59 -3.78
C LEU A 103 -11.88 -17.35 -4.53
N ARG A 104 -11.08 -16.52 -3.88
CA ARG A 104 -10.36 -15.45 -4.56
C ARG A 104 -9.07 -16.02 -5.14
N VAL A 105 -8.94 -15.96 -6.46
CA VAL A 105 -7.83 -16.57 -7.20
C VAL A 105 -7.11 -15.51 -8.01
N CYS A 106 -5.81 -15.39 -7.80
CA CYS A 106 -4.97 -14.37 -8.43
C CYS A 106 -3.93 -15.01 -9.35
N ARG A 107 -3.55 -14.32 -10.42
CA ARG A 107 -2.39 -14.70 -11.22
C ARG A 107 -1.09 -14.42 -10.44
N GLY A 108 -0.29 -15.45 -10.17
CA GLY A 108 1.03 -15.30 -9.57
C GLY A 108 2.13 -14.96 -10.58
N GLU A 109 3.30 -14.59 -10.07
CA GLU A 109 4.47 -14.18 -10.86
C GLU A 109 4.98 -15.29 -11.82
N ASN A 110 4.79 -16.55 -11.45
CA ASN A 110 5.11 -17.71 -12.30
C ASN A 110 4.04 -18.01 -13.36
N GLY A 111 2.98 -17.21 -13.45
CA GLY A 111 1.85 -17.41 -14.34
C GLY A 111 0.79 -18.40 -13.84
N ASN A 112 0.98 -19.03 -12.67
CA ASN A 112 0.00 -19.93 -12.08
C ASN A 112 -1.13 -19.17 -11.37
N ALA A 113 -2.24 -19.86 -11.13
CA ALA A 113 -3.29 -19.42 -10.22
C ALA A 113 -2.86 -19.63 -8.76
N PHE A 114 -3.07 -18.59 -7.95
CA PHE A 114 -2.87 -18.60 -6.50
C PHE A 114 -4.20 -18.39 -5.80
N ILE A 115 -4.58 -19.32 -4.94
CA ILE A 115 -5.78 -19.19 -4.10
C ILE A 115 -5.41 -18.39 -2.87
N GLN A 116 -6.19 -17.35 -2.57
CA GLN A 116 -6.03 -16.52 -1.39
C GLN A 116 -6.76 -17.21 -0.21
N GLU A 117 -6.03 -17.79 0.72
CA GLU A 117 -6.57 -18.51 1.87
C GLU A 117 -6.32 -17.73 3.16
N PHE A 118 -7.28 -17.73 4.09
CA PHE A 118 -7.08 -17.14 5.42
C PHE A 118 -6.67 -18.21 6.41
N HIS A 119 -5.42 -18.17 6.87
CA HIS A 119 -4.91 -19.02 7.94
C HIS A 119 -4.67 -18.16 9.19
N GLN A 120 -5.40 -18.45 10.27
CA GLN A 120 -5.29 -17.72 11.55
C GLN A 120 -5.46 -16.19 11.44
N GLY A 121 -6.32 -15.74 10.53
CA GLY A 121 -6.56 -14.31 10.28
C GLY A 121 -5.55 -13.65 9.34
N VAL A 122 -4.57 -14.39 8.83
CA VAL A 122 -3.58 -13.92 7.85
C VAL A 122 -3.94 -14.45 6.47
N LEU A 123 -3.98 -13.57 5.47
CA LEU A 123 -4.16 -13.95 4.08
C LEU A 123 -2.83 -14.53 3.54
N THR A 124 -2.86 -15.78 3.13
CA THR A 124 -1.72 -16.49 2.57
C THR A 124 -2.07 -17.03 1.18
N PRO A 125 -1.28 -16.68 0.15
CA PRO A 125 -1.51 -17.20 -1.19
C PRO A 125 -0.97 -18.64 -1.30
N ARG A 126 -1.77 -19.55 -1.85
CA ARG A 126 -1.37 -20.93 -2.17
C ARG A 126 -1.26 -21.13 -3.68
N ASP A 127 -0.07 -21.49 -4.16
CA ASP A 127 0.15 -21.87 -5.55
C ASP A 127 -0.64 -23.15 -5.89
N THR A 128 -1.40 -23.13 -6.96
CA THR A 128 -2.15 -24.29 -7.44
C THR A 128 -1.33 -25.20 -8.36
N GLY A 129 -0.20 -24.70 -8.91
CA GLY A 129 0.55 -25.37 -9.97
C GLY A 129 -0.14 -25.34 -11.34
N VAL A 130 -1.29 -24.67 -11.45
CA VAL A 130 -2.10 -24.59 -12.67
C VAL A 130 -1.94 -23.20 -13.29
N PRO A 131 -1.67 -23.06 -14.59
CA PRO A 131 -1.67 -21.76 -15.26
C PRO A 131 -2.96 -20.99 -15.02
N PHE A 132 -2.87 -19.69 -14.76
CA PHE A 132 -4.01 -18.87 -14.36
C PHE A 132 -5.16 -18.92 -15.36
N GLU A 133 -4.87 -18.76 -16.65
CA GLU A 133 -5.86 -18.82 -17.73
C GLU A 133 -6.59 -20.18 -17.75
N LYS A 134 -5.86 -21.28 -17.54
CA LYS A 134 -6.42 -22.62 -17.48
C LYS A 134 -7.30 -22.81 -16.24
N TYR A 135 -6.94 -22.22 -15.11
CA TYR A 135 -7.77 -22.27 -13.90
C TYR A 135 -9.11 -21.55 -14.13
N VAL A 136 -9.05 -20.40 -14.79
CA VAL A 136 -10.21 -19.58 -15.17
C VAL A 136 -11.13 -20.30 -16.15
N GLU A 137 -10.58 -21.02 -17.13
CA GLU A 137 -11.39 -21.85 -18.05
C GLU A 137 -12.10 -23.01 -17.37
N LEU A 138 -11.50 -23.57 -16.31
CA LEU A 138 -12.03 -24.74 -15.59
C LEU A 138 -12.97 -24.39 -14.43
N SER A 139 -13.16 -23.10 -14.14
CA SER A 139 -13.93 -22.62 -12.98
C SER A 139 -14.87 -21.48 -13.38
N ASP A 140 -15.96 -21.24 -12.64
CA ASP A 140 -16.81 -20.06 -12.88
C ASP A 140 -16.19 -18.83 -12.20
N CYS A 141 -15.24 -18.18 -12.89
CA CYS A 141 -14.51 -17.00 -12.40
C CYS A 141 -15.13 -15.69 -12.91
N LYS A 142 -15.37 -14.73 -12.01
CA LYS A 142 -15.94 -13.40 -12.29
C LYS A 142 -15.17 -12.28 -11.61
#